data_AF-B6W976-F1
#
_entry.id   AF-B6W976-F1
#
_cell.length_a   1.000
_cell.length_b   1.000
_cell.length_c   1.000
_cell.angle_alpha   90.00
_cell.angle_beta   90.00
_cell.angle_gamma   90.00
#
_symmetry.space_group_name_H-M   'P 1'
#
loop_
_entity.id
_entity.type
_entity.pdbx_description
1 polymer ?
#
loop_
_entity_poly.entity_id
_entity_poly.type
_entity_poly.pdbx_seq_one_letter_code
_entity_poly.pdbx_strand_id
1 'polypeptide(L)'
;MKVRGIMKQTVYVTGHKNPDTDSICSALAYANLKNRLGHTNAIPIRLGHVNQETQFVLDYFGVKAPLHKDSMKLQIKDIDYDNSYNVDESLPIRNAWSIIQENKLNSLFVVDDDEKLIGVASLSNLTHSYMEVWDDRIIGRTHTPIENIVDILSAKLIVSPKNPMAFTGKMMVYAMNEKDSPKNSLVGDGDLVITGNRLEAQEYLIKKNISLIILTNGSTMKEELIKEAEENNITIISTEYDTFMTARLLPMAVPIANVMSTENLVYFSPEDTVDTVREVMGKTRFRSYPIIDARGKVLGAISRYHLISDEKKKLILVDHNERNQSVDDIDYADIIEIIDHHRVANVVTNQPLFFRAEPVGSTATIVAKMFFESGIRPTKEIAGLLSAAIISDTLLFRSPTTTETDKRVLNRLTKIADINPEEFALKMFKAGTSLKNRSPEDLIDGDVKAFTIGDDKIRVGQVMTMNPEELDPIKDKLTSLMREKINSKGENTFVLVLTDIFNQKSELLVVGNYLSDIENVFGNKVKNGTISAPGVLSRKKQVIPKLTEAIMNSHNN
;
A
#
# COMPACT_ATOMS: atom_id res chain seq x y z
N MET A 1 26.98 -19.70 7.41
CA MET A 1 27.06 -18.50 6.54
C MET A 1 25.92 -18.58 5.53
N LYS A 2 24.74 -18.00 5.82
CA LYS A 2 23.71 -17.84 4.80
C LYS A 2 24.19 -16.75 3.84
N VAL A 3 24.38 -17.10 2.57
CA VAL A 3 24.65 -16.14 1.50
C VAL A 3 23.45 -15.20 1.47
N ARG A 4 23.59 -13.99 2.02
CA ARG A 4 22.65 -12.89 1.77
C ARG A 4 22.73 -12.64 0.26
N GLY A 5 21.75 -13.14 -0.49
CA GLY A 5 21.57 -12.74 -1.88
C GLY A 5 21.56 -11.22 -1.93
N ILE A 6 22.34 -10.61 -2.82
CA ILE A 6 22.34 -9.17 -3.03
C ILE A 6 20.90 -8.79 -3.42
N MET A 7 20.13 -8.24 -2.47
CA MET A 7 18.79 -7.74 -2.77
C MET A 7 18.94 -6.63 -3.78
N LYS A 8 18.43 -6.86 -5.00
CA LYS A 8 18.42 -5.84 -6.04
C LYS A 8 17.51 -4.70 -5.60
N GLN A 9 18.01 -3.47 -5.67
CA GLN A 9 17.22 -2.28 -5.34
C GLN A 9 15.97 -2.22 -6.23
N THR A 10 14.80 -2.09 -5.62
CA THR A 10 13.53 -1.91 -6.33
C THR A 10 13.44 -0.48 -6.86
N VAL A 11 13.13 -0.36 -8.15
CA VAL A 11 12.99 0.90 -8.86
C VAL A 11 11.67 0.90 -9.62
N TYR A 12 10.87 1.95 -9.46
CA TYR A 12 9.62 2.09 -10.19
C TYR A 12 9.85 2.86 -11.49
N VAL A 13 9.25 2.43 -12.60
CA VAL A 13 9.32 3.10 -13.90
C VAL A 13 7.92 3.53 -14.31
N THR A 14 7.71 4.81 -14.57
CA THR A 14 6.38 5.35 -14.88
C THR A 14 6.39 6.34 -16.03
N GLY A 15 5.33 6.27 -16.84
CA GLY A 15 4.92 7.35 -17.75
C GLY A 15 4.12 8.44 -17.04
N HIS A 16 3.51 9.34 -17.80
CA HIS A 16 2.72 10.43 -17.25
C HIS A 16 1.37 9.99 -16.63
N LYS A 17 0.73 10.91 -15.92
CA LYS A 17 -0.46 10.72 -15.08
C LYS A 17 -1.68 10.27 -15.88
N ASN A 18 -1.78 10.73 -17.13
CA ASN A 18 -2.85 10.38 -18.07
C ASN A 18 -2.28 9.52 -19.20
N PRO A 19 -1.82 8.30 -18.90
CA PRO A 19 -0.88 7.57 -19.74
C PRO A 19 -1.46 7.29 -21.14
N ASP A 20 -0.66 7.58 -22.15
CA ASP A 20 -0.88 7.16 -23.53
C ASP A 20 -0.08 5.90 -23.86
N THR A 21 -0.11 5.51 -25.14
CA THR A 21 0.57 4.32 -25.62
C THR A 21 2.08 4.43 -25.47
N ASP A 22 2.69 5.60 -25.70
CA ASP A 22 4.13 5.78 -25.54
C ASP A 22 4.53 5.65 -24.07
N SER A 23 3.86 6.37 -23.16
CA SER A 23 4.10 6.28 -21.73
C SER A 23 4.09 4.85 -21.16
N ILE A 24 3.08 4.05 -21.50
CA ILE A 24 2.96 2.67 -20.98
C ILE A 24 3.99 1.74 -21.63
N CYS A 25 4.13 1.79 -22.96
CA CYS A 25 5.03 0.91 -23.67
C CYS A 25 6.50 1.21 -23.35
N SER A 26 6.87 2.49 -23.25
CA SER A 26 8.19 2.94 -22.84
C SER A 26 8.51 2.53 -21.41
N ALA A 27 7.56 2.60 -20.47
CA ALA A 27 7.78 2.16 -19.09
C ALA A 27 8.03 0.65 -19.02
N LEU A 28 7.21 -0.15 -19.71
CA LEU A 28 7.37 -1.61 -19.81
C LEU A 28 8.71 -2.00 -20.44
N ALA A 29 9.05 -1.38 -21.58
CA ALA A 29 10.28 -1.67 -22.31
C ALA A 29 11.53 -1.24 -21.54
N TYR A 30 11.50 -0.06 -20.90
CA TYR A 30 12.64 0.43 -20.15
C TYR A 30 12.86 -0.37 -18.86
N ALA A 31 11.79 -0.74 -18.14
CA ALA A 31 11.90 -1.67 -17.02
C ALA A 31 12.49 -3.02 -17.46
N ASN A 32 12.09 -3.54 -18.64
CA ASN A 32 12.66 -4.76 -19.19
C ASN A 32 14.17 -4.65 -19.46
N LEU A 33 14.62 -3.52 -20.03
CA LEU A 33 16.04 -3.24 -20.26
C LEU A 33 16.82 -3.22 -18.94
N LYS A 34 16.34 -2.45 -17.95
CA LYS A 34 16.99 -2.31 -16.64
C LYS A 34 17.13 -3.64 -15.90
N ASN A 35 16.11 -4.49 -15.98
CA ASN A 35 16.15 -5.84 -15.40
C ASN A 35 17.17 -6.75 -16.08
N ARG A 36 17.30 -6.68 -17.41
CA ARG A 36 18.31 -7.46 -18.16
C ARG A 36 19.74 -7.00 -17.93
N LEU A 37 19.93 -5.71 -17.66
CA LEU A 37 21.24 -5.17 -17.25
C LEU A 37 21.66 -5.66 -15.86
N GLY A 38 20.77 -6.28 -15.07
CA GLY A 38 21.12 -7.09 -13.90
C GLY A 38 21.24 -6.35 -12.56
N HIS A 39 21.31 -5.02 -12.56
CA HIS A 39 21.65 -4.21 -11.38
C HIS A 39 20.44 -3.75 -10.55
N THR A 40 19.22 -3.87 -11.07
CA THR A 40 18.01 -3.31 -10.43
C THR A 40 16.82 -4.26 -10.59
N ASN A 41 15.84 -4.15 -9.69
CA ASN A 41 14.52 -4.74 -9.83
C ASN A 41 13.55 -3.64 -10.31
N ALA A 42 13.52 -3.41 -11.62
CA ALA A 42 12.71 -2.37 -12.23
C ALA A 42 11.26 -2.85 -12.43
N ILE A 43 10.31 -2.15 -11.81
CA ILE A 43 8.88 -2.46 -11.83
C ILE A 43 8.16 -1.36 -12.63
N PRO A 44 7.58 -1.68 -13.79
CA PRO A 44 6.75 -0.72 -14.52
C PRO A 44 5.42 -0.52 -13.78
N ILE A 45 5.01 0.73 -13.63
CA ILE A 45 3.74 1.13 -13.01
C ILE A 45 2.96 2.08 -13.92
N ARG A 46 1.66 2.21 -13.68
CA ARG A 46 0.79 3.21 -14.32
C ARG A 46 0.12 4.10 -13.28
N LEU A 47 0.08 5.39 -13.59
CA LEU A 47 -0.56 6.40 -12.74
C LEU A 47 -2.05 6.62 -13.09
N GLY A 48 -2.47 6.27 -14.30
CA GLY A 48 -3.83 6.47 -14.77
C GLY A 48 -4.41 5.24 -15.47
N HIS A 49 -5.58 5.43 -16.09
CA HIS A 49 -6.30 4.39 -16.81
C HIS A 49 -5.62 4.03 -18.14
N VAL A 50 -5.66 2.76 -18.54
CA VAL A 50 -5.13 2.31 -19.83
C VAL A 50 -6.15 2.61 -20.93
N ASN A 51 -5.84 3.48 -21.88
CA ASN A 51 -6.78 3.80 -22.96
C ASN A 51 -6.99 2.60 -23.92
N GLN A 52 -8.01 2.67 -24.77
CA GLN A 52 -8.38 1.56 -25.67
C GLN A 52 -7.27 1.21 -26.69
N GLU A 53 -6.54 2.21 -27.17
CA GLU A 53 -5.42 2.00 -28.09
C GLU A 53 -4.32 1.19 -27.40
N THR A 54 -3.89 1.64 -26.22
CA THR A 54 -2.87 0.97 -25.42
C THR A 54 -3.32 -0.42 -25.00
N GLN A 55 -4.60 -0.60 -24.64
CA GLN A 55 -5.15 -1.91 -24.29
C GLN A 55 -5.08 -2.88 -25.49
N PHE A 56 -5.44 -2.42 -26.69
CA PHE A 56 -5.28 -3.21 -27.91
C PHE A 56 -3.82 -3.64 -28.13
N VAL A 57 -2.87 -2.73 -27.93
CA VAL A 57 -1.43 -3.03 -28.07
C VAL A 57 -1.01 -4.12 -27.08
N LEU A 58 -1.40 -3.98 -25.82
CA LEU A 58 -1.10 -4.95 -24.75
C LEU A 58 -1.68 -6.33 -25.08
N ASP A 59 -2.94 -6.39 -25.51
CA ASP A 59 -3.62 -7.64 -25.87
C ASP A 59 -2.99 -8.29 -27.11
N TYR A 60 -2.65 -7.49 -28.12
CA TYR A 60 -2.04 -7.98 -29.36
C TYR A 60 -0.70 -8.68 -29.12
N PHE A 61 0.11 -8.16 -28.19
CA PHE A 61 1.42 -8.74 -27.84
C PHE A 61 1.38 -9.65 -26.61
N GLY A 62 0.19 -9.90 -26.01
CA GLY A 62 0.04 -10.75 -24.83
C GLY A 62 0.76 -10.23 -23.58
N VAL A 63 0.92 -8.90 -23.47
CA VAL A 63 1.60 -8.25 -22.34
C VAL A 63 0.56 -7.71 -21.36
N LYS A 64 0.74 -7.98 -20.06
CA LYS A 64 -0.14 -7.43 -19.03
C LYS A 64 0.11 -5.94 -18.82
N ALA A 65 -0.96 -5.19 -18.57
CA ALA A 65 -0.87 -3.80 -18.15
C ALA A 65 -0.02 -3.66 -16.87
N PRO A 66 0.77 -2.57 -16.72
CA PRO A 66 1.45 -2.24 -15.48
C PRO A 66 0.48 -2.13 -14.28
N LEU A 67 0.99 -2.41 -13.08
CA LEU A 67 0.22 -2.23 -11.85
C LEU A 67 -0.12 -0.74 -11.65
N HIS A 68 -1.33 -0.48 -11.19
CA HIS A 68 -1.72 0.87 -10.83
C HIS A 68 -1.02 1.29 -9.53
N LYS A 69 -0.46 2.49 -9.53
CA LYS A 69 0.16 3.07 -8.35
C LYS A 69 -0.08 4.58 -8.34
N ASP A 70 -0.67 5.06 -7.27
CA ASP A 70 -1.11 6.46 -7.09
C ASP A 70 -0.26 7.23 -6.07
N SER A 71 0.55 6.53 -5.26
CA SER A 71 1.39 7.12 -4.23
C SER A 71 2.79 6.51 -4.17
N MET A 72 3.79 7.37 -3.96
CA MET A 72 5.19 7.03 -3.74
C MET A 72 5.63 7.12 -2.28
N LYS A 73 4.73 7.44 -1.35
CA LYS A 73 5.00 7.36 0.09
C LYS A 73 5.47 5.97 0.51
N LEU A 74 6.39 5.93 1.46
CA LEU A 74 6.77 4.69 2.14
C LEU A 74 5.62 4.20 3.01
N GLN A 75 5.39 2.89 2.96
CA GLN A 75 4.46 2.17 3.82
C GLN A 75 5.25 1.26 4.77
N ILE A 76 4.61 0.76 5.83
CA ILE A 76 5.27 -0.15 6.79
C ILE A 76 5.83 -1.41 6.12
N LYS A 77 5.18 -1.94 5.08
CA LYS A 77 5.70 -3.07 4.30
C LYS A 77 6.98 -2.76 3.50
N ASP A 78 7.32 -1.49 3.33
CA ASP A 78 8.52 -1.07 2.59
C ASP A 78 9.74 -0.90 3.52
N ILE A 79 9.58 -1.04 4.85
CA ILE A 79 10.66 -0.90 5.83
C ILE A 79 10.82 -2.18 6.66
N ASP A 80 12.01 -2.37 7.21
CA ASP A 80 12.27 -3.44 8.16
C ASP A 80 11.56 -3.16 9.50
N TYR A 81 11.03 -4.20 10.11
CA TYR A 81 10.47 -4.20 11.45
C TYR A 81 10.82 -5.52 12.17
N ASP A 82 10.73 -5.53 13.49
CA ASP A 82 11.13 -6.68 14.30
C ASP A 82 10.08 -7.80 14.22
N ASN A 83 10.54 -9.04 14.34
CA ASN A 83 9.63 -10.16 14.61
C ASN A 83 8.92 -9.94 15.94
N SER A 84 7.66 -10.33 16.02
CA SER A 84 6.92 -10.31 17.27
C SER A 84 7.14 -11.56 18.12
N TYR A 85 7.02 -11.39 19.42
CA TYR A 85 6.84 -12.50 20.37
C TYR A 85 5.38 -12.50 20.80
N ASN A 86 4.63 -13.42 20.21
CA ASN A 86 3.21 -13.63 20.50
C ASN A 86 3.09 -14.64 21.63
N VAL A 87 2.23 -14.37 22.61
CA VAL A 87 2.03 -15.21 23.79
C VAL A 87 0.56 -15.39 24.10
N ASP A 88 0.23 -16.49 24.77
CA ASP A 88 -1.10 -16.77 25.28
C ASP A 88 -1.40 -15.94 26.53
N GLU A 89 -2.68 -15.58 26.74
CA GLU A 89 -3.11 -14.77 27.87
C GLU A 89 -2.95 -15.47 29.24
N SER A 90 -2.91 -16.81 29.24
CA SER A 90 -2.71 -17.63 30.43
C SER A 90 -1.28 -17.60 30.95
N LEU A 91 -0.32 -17.12 30.13
CA LEU A 91 1.11 -17.13 30.45
C LEU A 91 1.38 -16.44 31.79
N PRO A 92 2.16 -17.05 32.71
CA PRO A 92 2.52 -16.40 33.97
C PRO A 92 3.32 -15.11 33.78
N ILE A 93 3.11 -14.12 34.65
CA ILE A 93 3.88 -12.87 34.69
C ILE A 93 5.40 -13.12 34.71
N ARG A 94 5.87 -14.10 35.49
CA ARG A 94 7.31 -14.43 35.56
C ARG A 94 7.87 -14.86 34.22
N ASN A 95 7.15 -15.71 33.49
CA ASN A 95 7.60 -16.23 32.20
C ASN A 95 7.59 -15.11 31.16
N ALA A 96 6.52 -14.31 31.14
CA ALA A 96 6.44 -13.10 30.31
C ALA A 96 7.61 -12.14 30.57
N TRP A 97 7.96 -11.92 31.84
CA TRP A 97 9.12 -11.10 32.21
C TRP A 97 10.43 -11.68 31.68
N SER A 98 10.65 -12.99 31.87
CA SER A 98 11.86 -13.67 31.38
C SER A 98 12.00 -13.54 29.86
N ILE A 99 10.91 -13.78 29.10
CA ILE A 99 10.90 -13.64 27.64
C ILE A 99 11.31 -12.22 27.24
N ILE A 100 10.75 -11.19 27.90
CA ILE A 100 11.10 -9.80 27.63
C ILE A 100 12.59 -9.52 27.87
N GLN A 101 13.14 -9.99 29.00
CA GLN A 101 14.54 -9.76 29.38
C GLN A 101 15.52 -10.47 28.45
N GLU A 102 15.30 -11.78 28.23
CA GLU A 102 16.19 -12.64 27.43
C GLU A 102 16.26 -12.17 25.97
N ASN A 103 15.12 -11.75 25.42
CA ASN A 103 15.01 -11.30 24.04
C ASN A 103 15.15 -9.78 23.87
N LYS A 104 15.46 -9.05 24.96
CA LYS A 104 15.63 -7.57 24.98
C LYS A 104 14.44 -6.82 24.37
N LEU A 105 13.23 -7.29 24.63
CA LEU A 105 11.99 -6.72 24.13
C LEU A 105 11.52 -5.57 25.02
N ASN A 106 10.54 -4.79 24.53
CA ASN A 106 9.84 -3.79 25.35
C ASN A 106 8.44 -4.26 25.78
N SER A 107 7.83 -5.15 25.00
CA SER A 107 6.49 -5.67 25.20
C SER A 107 6.32 -7.02 24.51
N LEU A 108 5.36 -7.80 25.01
CA LEU A 108 4.82 -8.98 24.35
C LEU A 108 3.44 -8.66 23.80
N PHE A 109 3.08 -9.33 22.70
CA PHE A 109 1.74 -9.23 22.14
C PHE A 109 0.94 -10.46 22.53
N VAL A 110 -0.19 -10.23 23.19
CA VAL A 110 -1.05 -11.30 23.67
C VAL A 110 -2.08 -11.59 22.59
N VAL A 111 -2.18 -12.86 22.21
CA VAL A 111 -3.04 -13.30 21.10
C VAL A 111 -4.01 -14.38 21.54
N ASP A 112 -5.14 -14.49 20.84
CA ASP A 112 -6.07 -15.61 20.97
C ASP A 112 -5.62 -16.85 20.17
N ASP A 113 -6.42 -17.92 20.21
CA ASP A 113 -6.20 -19.17 19.48
C ASP A 113 -6.14 -18.98 17.94
N ASP A 114 -6.70 -17.89 17.42
CA ASP A 114 -6.65 -17.52 15.99
C ASP A 114 -5.45 -16.61 15.67
N GLU A 115 -4.53 -16.42 16.61
CA GLU A 115 -3.38 -15.51 16.56
C GLU A 115 -3.73 -14.02 16.41
N LYS A 116 -4.97 -13.63 16.76
CA LYS A 116 -5.41 -12.23 16.73
C LYS A 116 -4.99 -11.52 18.00
N LEU A 117 -4.60 -10.25 17.85
CA LEU A 117 -4.21 -9.42 18.98
C LEU A 117 -5.39 -9.17 19.93
N ILE A 118 -5.24 -9.56 21.20
CA ILE A 118 -6.21 -9.29 22.28
C ILE A 118 -5.65 -8.38 23.38
N GLY A 119 -4.32 -8.24 23.48
CA GLY A 119 -3.69 -7.38 24.47
C GLY A 119 -2.20 -7.14 24.25
N VAL A 120 -1.64 -6.22 25.03
CA VAL A 120 -0.20 -5.94 25.04
C VAL A 120 0.32 -5.97 26.46
N ALA A 121 1.27 -6.86 26.73
CA ALA A 121 1.95 -6.96 28.02
C ALA A 121 3.29 -6.24 27.95
N SER A 122 3.34 -4.98 28.38
CA SER A 122 4.59 -4.21 28.43
C SER A 122 5.40 -4.52 29.68
N LEU A 123 6.71 -4.29 29.65
CA LEU A 123 7.54 -4.38 30.85
C LEU A 123 6.99 -3.51 31.99
N SER A 124 6.46 -2.32 31.67
CA SER A 124 5.82 -1.43 32.65
C SER A 124 4.59 -2.05 33.32
N ASN A 125 3.75 -2.77 32.57
CA ASN A 125 2.59 -3.48 33.13
C ASN A 125 3.05 -4.54 34.13
N LEU A 126 4.02 -5.37 33.74
CA LEU A 126 4.53 -6.45 34.58
C LEU A 126 5.22 -5.92 35.84
N THR A 127 6.06 -4.87 35.71
CA THR A 127 6.74 -4.23 36.84
C THR A 127 5.77 -3.61 37.82
N HIS A 128 4.75 -2.91 37.31
CA HIS A 128 3.74 -2.27 38.14
C HIS A 128 2.94 -3.31 38.92
N SER A 129 2.50 -4.37 38.24
CA SER A 129 1.79 -5.47 38.89
C SER A 129 2.62 -6.13 39.99
N TYR A 130 3.94 -6.30 39.82
CA TYR A 130 4.79 -6.90 40.85
C TYR A 130 5.10 -5.94 42.00
N MET A 131 5.28 -4.64 41.73
CA MET A 131 5.60 -3.65 42.77
C MET A 131 4.38 -3.29 43.64
N GLU A 132 3.17 -3.39 43.10
CA GLU A 132 1.94 -3.07 43.81
C GLU A 132 1.26 -4.28 44.49
N VAL A 133 1.92 -5.44 44.56
CA VAL A 133 1.35 -6.61 45.27
C VAL A 133 1.34 -6.36 46.79
N TRP A 134 0.29 -5.67 47.24
CA TRP A 134 -0.17 -5.63 48.63
C TRP A 134 -1.44 -6.47 48.82
N ASP A 135 -1.85 -7.22 47.79
CA ASP A 135 -3.03 -8.09 47.79
C ASP A 135 -2.62 -9.55 47.99
N ASP A 136 -2.83 -10.06 49.20
CA ASP A 136 -2.59 -11.46 49.54
C ASP A 136 -3.62 -12.40 48.90
N ARG A 137 -4.70 -11.92 48.27
CA ARG A 137 -5.72 -12.73 47.59
C ARG A 137 -5.60 -12.75 46.07
N ILE A 138 -4.51 -12.21 45.52
CA ILE A 138 -4.34 -12.03 44.07
C ILE A 138 -4.59 -13.32 43.27
N ILE A 139 -4.06 -14.46 43.75
CA ILE A 139 -4.15 -15.76 43.06
C ILE A 139 -5.61 -16.15 42.80
N GLY A 140 -6.46 -15.96 43.80
CA GLY A 140 -7.89 -16.25 43.70
C GLY A 140 -8.65 -15.25 42.85
N ARG A 141 -8.38 -13.95 43.05
CA ARG A 141 -9.03 -12.87 42.30
C ARG A 141 -8.79 -13.01 40.79
N THR A 142 -7.60 -13.44 40.40
CA THR A 142 -7.20 -13.61 39.00
C THR A 142 -7.46 -15.01 38.46
N HIS A 143 -8.12 -15.88 39.24
CA HIS A 143 -8.43 -17.27 38.87
C HIS A 143 -7.19 -18.00 38.34
N THR A 144 -6.06 -17.84 39.03
CA THR A 144 -4.77 -18.37 38.57
C THR A 144 -4.80 -19.90 38.51
N PRO A 145 -4.48 -20.52 37.37
CA PRO A 145 -4.43 -21.97 37.23
C PRO A 145 -3.35 -22.59 38.13
N ILE A 146 -3.58 -23.83 38.59
CA ILE A 146 -2.59 -24.56 39.40
C ILE A 146 -1.33 -24.85 38.60
N GLU A 147 -1.46 -25.05 37.29
CA GLU A 147 -0.38 -25.29 36.35
C GLU A 147 0.62 -24.14 36.37
N ASN A 148 0.13 -22.89 36.43
CA ASN A 148 0.99 -21.71 36.54
C ASN A 148 1.77 -21.70 37.85
N ILE A 149 1.11 -22.03 38.98
CA ILE A 149 1.77 -22.06 40.30
C ILE A 149 2.85 -23.15 40.31
N VAL A 150 2.53 -24.33 39.77
CA VAL A 150 3.44 -25.46 39.66
C VAL A 150 4.66 -25.11 38.80
N ASP A 151 4.45 -24.48 37.64
CA ASP A 151 5.53 -24.04 36.74
C ASP A 151 6.45 -23.01 37.41
N ILE A 152 5.87 -21.94 37.97
CA ILE A 152 6.62 -20.86 38.59
C ILE A 152 7.42 -21.30 39.81
N LEU A 153 6.84 -22.18 40.62
CA LEU A 153 7.51 -22.73 41.80
C LEU A 153 8.37 -23.95 41.48
N SER A 154 8.41 -24.39 40.20
CA SER A 154 9.06 -25.65 39.81
C SER A 154 8.67 -26.80 40.76
N ALA A 155 7.38 -26.85 41.11
CA ALA A 155 6.88 -27.69 42.17
C ALA A 155 6.50 -29.08 41.65
N LYS A 156 6.54 -30.07 42.53
CA LYS A 156 5.96 -31.39 42.31
C LYS A 156 4.55 -31.42 42.89
N LEU A 157 3.59 -31.85 42.08
CA LEU A 157 2.23 -32.13 42.53
C LEU A 157 2.23 -33.42 43.36
N ILE A 158 1.84 -33.32 44.63
CA ILE A 158 1.72 -34.46 45.56
C ILE A 158 0.29 -34.95 45.58
N VAL A 159 -0.67 -34.03 45.71
CA VAL A 159 -2.11 -34.33 45.71
C VAL A 159 -2.79 -33.46 44.67
N SER A 160 -3.52 -34.12 43.76
CA SER A 160 -4.39 -33.50 42.76
C SER A 160 -5.79 -34.11 42.90
N PRO A 161 -6.66 -33.49 43.71
CA PRO A 161 -8.01 -34.01 43.92
C PRO A 161 -8.81 -34.03 42.63
N LYS A 162 -9.78 -34.94 42.51
CA LYS A 162 -10.69 -34.98 41.35
C LYS A 162 -11.53 -33.71 41.22
N ASN A 163 -11.90 -33.11 42.35
CA ASN A 163 -12.68 -31.87 42.43
C ASN A 163 -11.93 -30.88 43.32
N PRO A 164 -10.82 -30.28 42.84
CA PRO A 164 -10.00 -29.40 43.65
C PRO A 164 -10.80 -28.16 44.07
N MET A 165 -10.57 -27.70 45.30
CA MET A 165 -11.13 -26.43 45.75
C MET A 165 -10.59 -25.25 44.92
N ALA A 166 -11.46 -24.27 44.66
CA ALA A 166 -11.04 -23.02 44.04
C ALA A 166 -10.14 -22.22 44.99
N PHE A 167 -9.14 -21.52 44.45
CA PHE A 167 -8.15 -20.75 45.20
C PHE A 167 -8.69 -19.41 45.72
N THR A 168 -9.78 -19.38 46.48
CA THR A 168 -10.49 -18.12 46.82
C THR A 168 -9.92 -17.35 48.02
N GLY A 169 -9.02 -17.96 48.79
CA GLY A 169 -8.49 -17.37 50.03
C GLY A 169 -7.22 -16.54 49.83
N LYS A 170 -6.59 -16.16 50.95
CA LYS A 170 -5.32 -15.42 50.96
C LYS A 170 -4.12 -16.37 50.91
N MET A 171 -3.04 -15.88 50.32
CA MET A 171 -1.71 -16.46 50.42
C MET A 171 -1.13 -16.14 51.79
N MET A 172 -0.60 -17.14 52.48
CA MET A 172 0.05 -16.91 53.76
C MET A 172 1.16 -17.90 54.06
N VAL A 173 2.13 -17.45 54.86
CA VAL A 173 3.17 -18.31 55.43
C VAL A 173 2.74 -18.73 56.83
N TYR A 174 2.60 -20.04 57.05
CA TYR A 174 2.26 -20.58 58.37
C TYR A 174 3.52 -21.00 59.13
N ALA A 175 4.07 -20.05 59.90
CA ALA A 175 5.32 -20.22 60.65
C ALA A 175 5.16 -20.26 62.19
N MET A 176 3.98 -19.89 62.70
CA MET A 176 3.68 -19.79 64.13
C MET A 176 2.73 -20.90 64.58
N ASN A 177 2.75 -21.22 65.87
CA ASN A 177 1.76 -22.12 66.47
C ASN A 177 0.42 -21.38 66.61
N GLU A 178 -0.69 -22.11 66.50
CA GLU A 178 -2.05 -21.54 66.54
C GLU A 178 -2.29 -20.69 67.81
N LYS A 179 -1.84 -21.17 68.97
CA LYS A 179 -2.01 -20.50 70.28
C LYS A 179 -1.32 -19.15 70.38
N ASP A 180 -0.26 -18.96 69.60
CA ASP A 180 0.59 -17.76 69.63
C ASP A 180 0.34 -16.85 68.41
N SER A 181 -0.58 -17.24 67.52
CA SER A 181 -0.84 -16.55 66.27
C SER A 181 -1.85 -15.42 66.48
N PRO A 182 -1.56 -14.17 66.06
CA PRO A 182 -2.53 -13.09 66.12
C PRO A 182 -3.71 -13.38 65.19
N LYS A 183 -4.91 -12.86 65.50
CA LYS A 183 -6.17 -13.21 64.81
C LYS A 183 -6.13 -13.04 63.29
N ASN A 184 -5.32 -12.12 62.77
CA ASN A 184 -5.12 -11.85 61.34
C ASN A 184 -4.21 -12.87 60.64
N SER A 185 -3.40 -13.64 61.39
CA SER A 185 -2.55 -14.73 60.92
C SER A 185 -3.22 -16.10 61.04
N LEU A 186 -4.52 -16.14 61.36
CA LEU A 186 -5.29 -17.37 61.35
C LEU A 186 -5.56 -17.82 59.92
N VAL A 187 -5.48 -19.14 59.73
CA VAL A 187 -5.83 -19.86 58.50
C VAL A 187 -7.35 -19.88 58.36
N GLY A 188 -7.84 -19.32 57.26
CA GLY A 188 -9.25 -19.28 56.89
C GLY A 188 -9.59 -20.25 55.75
N ASP A 189 -10.87 -20.30 55.41
CA ASP A 189 -11.38 -21.15 54.34
C ASP A 189 -10.88 -20.67 52.97
N GLY A 190 -10.45 -21.61 52.14
CA GLY A 190 -9.92 -21.37 50.80
C GLY A 190 -8.49 -20.83 50.75
N ASP A 191 -7.83 -20.62 51.89
CA ASP A 191 -6.47 -20.07 51.96
C ASP A 191 -5.43 -20.95 51.25
N LEU A 192 -4.36 -20.30 50.78
CA LEU A 192 -3.21 -20.92 50.14
C LEU A 192 -2.03 -20.80 51.11
N VAL A 193 -1.59 -21.93 51.65
CA VAL A 193 -0.69 -21.93 52.81
C VAL A 193 0.67 -22.47 52.46
N ILE A 194 1.70 -21.65 52.66
CA ILE A 194 3.11 -22.04 52.55
C ILE A 194 3.58 -22.54 53.92
N THR A 195 4.08 -23.78 53.97
CA THR A 195 4.61 -24.37 55.21
C THR A 195 5.79 -25.30 54.94
N GLY A 196 6.53 -25.64 56.00
CA GLY A 196 7.68 -26.53 55.94
C GLY A 196 7.35 -27.96 56.38
N ASN A 197 8.30 -28.60 57.05
CA ASN A 197 8.23 -29.98 57.52
C ASN A 197 7.68 -30.16 58.95
N ARG A 198 6.97 -29.16 59.49
CA ARG A 198 6.40 -29.26 60.84
C ARG A 198 5.14 -30.11 60.80
N LEU A 199 5.21 -31.32 61.35
CA LEU A 199 4.09 -32.27 61.36
C LEU A 199 2.82 -31.68 61.99
N GLU A 200 2.94 -31.02 63.14
CA GLU A 200 1.80 -30.40 63.83
C GLU A 200 1.09 -29.34 62.97
N ALA A 201 1.87 -28.58 62.17
CA ALA A 201 1.31 -27.61 61.24
C ALA A 201 0.59 -28.30 60.08
N GLN A 202 1.20 -29.34 59.51
CA GLN A 202 0.58 -30.12 58.43
C GLN A 202 -0.75 -30.76 58.89
N GLU A 203 -0.76 -31.41 60.06
CA GLU A 203 -1.96 -32.00 60.66
C GLU A 203 -3.07 -30.97 60.94
N TYR A 204 -2.68 -29.77 61.38
CA TYR A 204 -3.62 -28.67 61.58
C TYR A 204 -4.24 -28.20 60.26
N LEU A 205 -3.43 -28.03 59.21
CA LEU A 205 -3.87 -27.50 57.92
C LEU A 205 -4.81 -28.46 57.18
N ILE A 206 -4.55 -29.77 57.24
CA ILE A 206 -5.40 -30.80 56.60
C ILE A 206 -6.83 -30.82 57.19
N LYS A 207 -6.97 -30.45 58.47
CA LYS A 207 -8.27 -30.36 59.16
C LYS A 207 -9.01 -29.06 58.87
N LYS A 208 -8.41 -28.13 58.13
CA LYS A 208 -9.02 -26.88 57.70
C LYS A 208 -9.49 -26.96 56.26
N ASN A 209 -10.45 -26.12 55.91
CA ASN A 209 -11.02 -26.06 54.57
C ASN A 209 -10.15 -25.19 53.63
N ILE A 210 -8.86 -25.51 53.50
CA ILE A 210 -7.89 -24.73 52.71
C ILE A 210 -7.71 -25.27 51.29
N SER A 211 -7.46 -24.40 50.32
CA SER A 211 -7.45 -24.82 48.91
C SER A 211 -6.12 -25.42 48.45
N LEU A 212 -5.00 -24.92 49.00
CA LEU A 212 -3.65 -25.33 48.59
C LEU A 212 -2.66 -25.34 49.76
N ILE A 213 -1.91 -26.43 49.90
CA ILE A 213 -0.70 -26.51 50.75
C ILE A 213 0.53 -26.50 49.84
N ILE A 214 1.46 -25.60 50.13
CA ILE A 214 2.76 -25.51 49.45
C ILE A 214 3.86 -25.87 50.45
N LEU A 215 4.44 -27.06 50.27
CA LEU A 215 5.56 -27.55 51.06
C LEU A 215 6.88 -26.99 50.52
N THR A 216 7.73 -26.46 51.40
CA THR A 216 9.00 -25.81 51.02
C THR A 216 10.21 -26.68 51.32
N ASN A 217 11.36 -26.37 50.71
CA ASN A 217 12.63 -27.11 50.85
C ASN A 217 12.51 -28.62 50.57
N GLY A 218 11.71 -29.01 49.57
CA GLY A 218 11.51 -30.42 49.20
C GLY A 218 10.81 -31.24 50.28
N SER A 219 10.13 -30.57 51.22
CA SER A 219 9.44 -31.24 52.32
C SER A 219 8.36 -32.19 51.79
N THR A 220 8.14 -33.28 52.52
CA THR A 220 7.13 -34.30 52.24
C THR A 220 6.06 -34.32 53.31
N MET A 221 4.99 -35.06 53.03
CA MET A 221 3.88 -35.29 53.94
C MET A 221 3.67 -36.80 54.10
N LYS A 222 3.26 -37.25 55.30
CA LYS A 222 2.98 -38.66 55.57
C LYS A 222 1.82 -39.17 54.70
N GLU A 223 1.86 -40.44 54.31
CA GLU A 223 0.82 -41.06 53.46
C GLU A 223 -0.60 -40.95 54.04
N GLU A 224 -0.73 -41.02 55.37
CA GLU A 224 -2.01 -40.86 56.07
C GLU A 224 -2.62 -39.47 55.81
N LEU A 225 -1.80 -38.42 55.91
CA LEU A 225 -2.22 -37.04 55.66
C LEU A 225 -2.46 -36.75 54.18
N ILE A 226 -1.73 -37.40 53.28
CA ILE A 226 -1.97 -37.32 51.83
C ILE A 226 -3.36 -37.87 51.48
N LYS A 227 -3.76 -39.02 52.06
CA LYS A 227 -5.10 -39.60 51.86
C LYS A 227 -6.19 -38.69 52.42
N GLU A 228 -5.98 -38.15 53.62
CA GLU A 228 -6.94 -37.21 54.23
C GLU A 228 -7.06 -35.91 53.40
N ALA A 229 -5.97 -35.43 52.79
CA ALA A 229 -6.00 -34.30 51.87
C ALA A 229 -6.84 -34.59 50.61
N GLU A 230 -6.71 -35.79 50.03
CA GLU A 230 -7.50 -36.23 48.88
C GLU A 230 -9.00 -36.26 49.21
N GLU A 231 -9.36 -36.82 50.36
CA GLU A 231 -10.75 -36.88 50.85
C GLU A 231 -11.33 -35.47 51.08
N ASN A 232 -10.51 -34.55 51.59
CA ASN A 232 -10.88 -33.15 51.85
C ASN A 232 -10.76 -32.25 50.62
N ASN A 233 -10.39 -32.77 49.44
CA ASN A 233 -10.18 -32.02 48.20
C ASN A 233 -9.13 -30.89 48.30
N ILE A 234 -8.10 -31.08 49.13
CA ILE A 234 -7.00 -30.13 49.32
C ILE A 234 -5.91 -30.44 48.30
N THR A 235 -5.48 -29.43 47.53
CA THR A 235 -4.34 -29.58 46.62
C THR A 235 -3.03 -29.48 47.41
N ILE A 236 -2.05 -30.33 47.12
CA ILE A 236 -0.73 -30.28 47.76
C ILE A 236 0.37 -30.29 46.72
N ILE A 237 1.27 -29.32 46.81
CA ILE A 237 2.48 -29.25 46.01
C ILE A 237 3.70 -29.15 46.92
N SER A 238 4.86 -29.56 46.42
CA SER A 238 6.15 -29.39 47.10
C SER A 238 7.17 -28.78 46.16
N THR A 239 7.88 -27.75 46.63
CA THR A 239 8.93 -27.07 45.89
C THR A 239 10.26 -27.17 46.64
N GLU A 240 11.35 -27.22 45.88
CA GLU A 240 12.71 -27.13 46.42
C GLU A 240 13.04 -25.71 46.91
N TYR A 241 12.24 -24.71 46.57
CA TYR A 241 12.42 -23.35 47.06
C TYR A 241 12.19 -23.24 48.57
N ASP A 242 12.97 -22.38 49.22
CA ASP A 242 12.71 -22.00 50.60
C ASP A 242 11.41 -21.18 50.74
N THR A 243 10.98 -20.96 51.97
CA THR A 243 9.74 -20.22 52.26
C THR A 243 9.74 -18.78 51.74
N PHE A 244 10.88 -18.10 51.75
CA PHE A 244 10.98 -16.73 51.27
C PHE A 244 10.89 -16.65 49.74
N MET A 245 11.64 -17.49 49.04
CA MET A 245 11.57 -17.62 47.58
C MET A 245 10.18 -18.05 47.12
N THR A 246 9.57 -19.02 47.80
CA THR A 246 8.21 -19.47 47.51
C THR A 246 7.22 -18.32 47.62
N ALA A 247 7.24 -17.59 48.75
CA ALA A 247 6.35 -16.45 48.97
C ALA A 247 6.58 -15.31 47.96
N ARG A 248 7.84 -15.08 47.54
CA ARG A 248 8.20 -14.06 46.56
C ARG A 248 7.75 -14.42 45.14
N LEU A 249 7.85 -15.69 44.76
CA LEU A 249 7.55 -16.15 43.40
C LEU A 249 6.07 -16.44 43.17
N LEU A 250 5.34 -16.88 44.20
CA LEU A 250 3.94 -17.27 44.09
C LEU A 250 3.05 -16.20 43.41
N PRO A 251 3.11 -14.90 43.77
CA PRO A 251 2.32 -13.87 43.09
C PRO A 251 2.65 -13.69 41.60
N MET A 252 3.82 -14.14 41.16
CA MET A 252 4.23 -14.07 39.75
C MET A 252 3.65 -15.20 38.88
N ALA A 253 2.89 -16.13 39.48
CA ALA A 253 2.12 -17.16 38.78
C ALA A 253 0.84 -16.61 38.12
N VAL A 254 0.43 -15.39 38.49
CA VAL A 254 -0.75 -14.72 37.93
C VAL A 254 -0.65 -14.67 36.39
N PRO A 255 -1.72 -15.02 35.65
CA PRO A 255 -1.76 -14.92 34.20
C PRO A 255 -1.63 -13.47 33.71
N ILE A 256 -0.92 -13.26 32.60
CA ILE A 256 -0.74 -11.93 32.01
C ILE A 256 -2.07 -11.27 31.56
N ALA A 257 -3.12 -12.05 31.30
CA ALA A 257 -4.47 -11.56 31.02
C ALA A 257 -4.95 -10.50 32.02
N ASN A 258 -4.52 -10.60 33.28
CA ASN A 258 -4.95 -9.73 34.37
C ASN A 258 -4.14 -8.44 34.51
N VAL A 259 -3.06 -8.29 33.74
CA VAL A 259 -2.13 -7.14 33.85
C VAL A 259 -1.84 -6.47 32.52
N MET A 260 -2.10 -7.17 31.40
CA MET A 260 -1.93 -6.62 30.06
C MET A 260 -2.86 -5.43 29.83
N SER A 261 -2.45 -4.53 28.94
CA SER A 261 -3.35 -3.51 28.42
C SER A 261 -4.28 -4.14 27.37
N THR A 262 -5.58 -3.91 27.50
CA THR A 262 -6.61 -4.36 26.54
C THR A 262 -7.34 -3.20 25.87
N GLU A 263 -7.34 -2.03 26.51
CA GLU A 263 -7.98 -0.81 26.01
C GLU A 263 -6.96 0.14 25.37
N ASN A 264 -7.44 0.98 24.43
CA ASN A 264 -6.64 2.01 23.76
C ASN A 264 -5.35 1.47 23.12
N LEU A 265 -5.41 0.23 22.61
CA LEU A 265 -4.30 -0.39 21.89
C LEU A 265 -4.03 0.39 20.59
N VAL A 266 -2.76 0.68 20.35
CA VAL A 266 -2.31 1.34 19.12
C VAL A 266 -1.48 0.35 18.35
N TYR A 267 -1.94 0.00 17.16
CA TYR A 267 -1.32 -0.92 16.22
C TYR A 267 -1.32 -0.31 14.83
N PHE A 268 -0.52 -0.89 13.93
CA PHE A 268 -0.38 -0.43 12.56
C PHE A 268 -0.60 -1.58 11.57
N SER A 269 -0.94 -1.24 10.33
CA SER A 269 -1.01 -2.15 9.19
C SER A 269 0.24 -2.05 8.33
N PRO A 270 0.65 -3.12 7.62
CA PRO A 270 1.66 -3.04 6.56
C PRO A 270 1.38 -1.97 5.49
N GLU A 271 0.10 -1.61 5.31
CA GLU A 271 -0.33 -0.60 4.34
C GLU A 271 -0.25 0.84 4.86
N ASP A 272 -0.10 1.04 6.17
CA ASP A 272 0.00 2.38 6.74
C ASP A 272 1.23 3.12 6.24
N THR A 273 1.10 4.42 5.97
CA THR A 273 2.24 5.23 5.56
C THR A 273 3.14 5.54 6.76
N VAL A 274 4.44 5.58 6.52
CA VAL A 274 5.45 5.91 7.54
C VAL A 274 5.15 7.26 8.20
N ASP A 275 4.66 8.25 7.45
CA ASP A 275 4.30 9.56 7.99
C ASP A 275 3.12 9.50 8.96
N THR A 276 2.06 8.76 8.60
CA THR A 276 0.92 8.53 9.49
C THR A 276 1.36 7.82 10.76
N VAL A 277 2.21 6.81 10.64
CA VAL A 277 2.76 6.08 11.79
C VAL A 277 3.60 7.01 12.67
N ARG A 278 4.47 7.84 12.10
CA ARG A 278 5.26 8.86 12.84
C ARG A 278 4.35 9.81 13.62
N GLU A 279 3.27 10.29 13.01
CA GLU A 279 2.31 11.19 13.66
C GLU A 279 1.64 10.53 14.87
N VAL A 280 1.17 9.30 14.72
CA VAL A 280 0.52 8.53 15.80
C VAL A 280 1.52 8.21 16.91
N MET A 281 2.74 7.77 16.56
CA MET A 281 3.81 7.51 17.53
C MET A 281 4.27 8.79 18.26
N GLY A 282 4.11 9.96 17.65
CA GLY A 282 4.40 11.25 18.28
C GLY A 282 3.41 11.65 19.37
N LYS A 283 2.18 11.14 19.32
CA LYS A 283 1.10 11.41 20.29
C LYS A 283 1.07 10.44 21.46
N THR A 284 1.84 9.36 21.39
CA THR A 284 1.84 8.26 22.36
C THR A 284 3.22 8.10 23.01
N ARG A 285 3.32 7.30 24.09
CA ARG A 285 4.60 7.03 24.79
C ARG A 285 4.99 5.55 24.76
N PHE A 286 4.31 4.73 23.97
CA PHE A 286 4.64 3.32 23.85
C PHE A 286 6.00 3.14 23.16
N ARG A 287 6.76 2.14 23.62
CA ARG A 287 8.09 1.84 23.10
C ARG A 287 8.06 0.94 21.87
N SER A 288 7.02 0.13 21.75
CA SER A 288 6.80 -0.82 20.66
C SER A 288 5.30 -0.91 20.37
N TYR A 289 4.97 -1.14 19.11
CA TYR A 289 3.61 -1.17 18.58
C TYR A 289 3.46 -2.44 17.72
N PRO A 290 2.36 -3.19 17.87
CA PRO A 290 2.10 -4.33 17.00
C PRO A 290 1.81 -3.88 15.56
N ILE A 291 2.31 -4.65 14.61
CA ILE A 291 1.86 -4.61 13.21
C ILE A 291 0.88 -5.77 13.03
N ILE A 292 -0.30 -5.50 12.49
CA ILE A 292 -1.35 -6.50 12.27
C ILE A 292 -1.80 -6.53 10.81
N ASP A 293 -2.26 -7.69 10.36
CA ASP A 293 -2.89 -7.84 9.05
C ASP A 293 -4.38 -7.44 9.07
N ALA A 294 -5.04 -7.53 7.91
CA ALA A 294 -6.46 -7.22 7.76
C ALA A 294 -7.41 -8.16 8.54
N ARG A 295 -6.91 -9.29 9.06
CA ARG A 295 -7.66 -10.25 9.89
C ARG A 295 -7.40 -10.07 11.38
N GLY A 296 -6.55 -9.12 11.77
CA GLY A 296 -6.18 -8.85 13.16
C GLY A 296 -4.98 -9.68 13.65
N LYS A 297 -4.36 -10.49 12.78
CA LYS A 297 -3.22 -11.32 13.15
C LYS A 297 -1.96 -10.49 13.26
N VAL A 298 -1.18 -10.73 14.31
CA VAL A 298 0.08 -10.04 14.56
C VAL A 298 1.16 -10.52 13.58
N LEU A 299 1.74 -9.58 12.82
CA LEU A 299 2.80 -9.80 11.85
C LEU A 299 4.19 -9.48 12.40
N GLY A 300 4.29 -8.52 13.34
CA GLY A 300 5.56 -8.05 13.85
C GLY A 300 5.42 -6.90 14.83
N ALA A 301 6.56 -6.33 15.22
CA ALA A 301 6.67 -5.21 16.13
C ALA A 301 7.41 -4.04 15.47
N ILE A 302 6.87 -2.84 15.61
CA ILE A 302 7.55 -1.62 15.16
C ILE A 302 7.80 -0.65 16.30
N SER A 303 8.95 0.00 16.23
CA SER A 303 9.45 0.97 17.19
C SER A 303 9.95 2.20 16.46
N ARG A 304 10.00 3.36 17.14
CA ARG A 304 10.37 4.65 16.52
C ARG A 304 11.68 4.63 15.74
N TYR A 305 12.67 3.85 16.16
CA TYR A 305 13.97 3.81 15.46
C TYR A 305 13.88 3.24 14.04
N HIS A 306 12.89 2.37 13.75
CA HIS A 306 12.63 1.87 12.40
C HIS A 306 12.22 2.98 11.43
N LEU A 307 11.65 4.07 11.97
CA LEU A 307 11.16 5.21 11.19
C LEU A 307 12.22 6.28 10.97
N ILE A 308 13.46 6.08 11.43
CA ILE A 308 14.56 7.07 11.28
C ILE A 308 15.10 7.08 9.83
N SER A 309 14.75 6.08 9.00
CA SER A 309 15.19 6.05 7.61
C SER A 309 14.60 7.20 6.78
N ASP A 310 15.49 7.89 6.04
CA ASP A 310 15.17 8.87 5.00
C ASP A 310 15.09 8.21 3.60
N GLU A 311 15.02 6.89 3.54
CA GLU A 311 14.90 6.20 2.26
C GLU A 311 13.63 6.63 1.53
N LYS A 312 13.77 6.85 0.23
CA LYS A 312 12.67 7.14 -0.68
C LYS A 312 12.60 6.05 -1.72
N LYS A 313 11.40 5.75 -2.20
CA LYS A 313 11.20 4.87 -3.34
C LYS A 313 11.92 5.47 -4.56
N LYS A 314 12.72 4.66 -5.24
CA LYS A 314 13.41 5.08 -6.46
C LYS A 314 12.43 5.12 -7.63
N LEU A 315 12.48 6.20 -8.40
CA LEU A 315 11.57 6.46 -9.51
C LEU A 315 12.35 6.82 -10.78
N ILE A 316 11.91 6.25 -11.89
CA ILE A 316 12.34 6.59 -13.24
C ILE A 316 11.12 7.14 -13.97
N LEU A 317 11.28 8.32 -14.57
CA LEU A 317 10.27 8.92 -15.42
C LEU A 317 10.60 8.59 -16.88
N VAL A 318 9.59 8.13 -17.60
CA VAL A 318 9.63 8.05 -19.06
C VAL A 318 8.56 8.96 -19.62
N ASP A 319 8.81 9.55 -20.80
CA ASP A 319 7.79 10.27 -21.58
C ASP A 319 7.23 11.54 -20.92
N HIS A 320 7.81 11.96 -19.80
CA HIS A 320 7.56 13.24 -19.18
C HIS A 320 8.67 13.60 -18.21
N ASN A 321 8.74 14.89 -17.92
CA ASN A 321 9.59 15.45 -16.88
C ASN A 321 8.82 16.46 -15.99
N GLU A 322 7.74 17.06 -16.49
CA GLU A 322 6.99 18.07 -15.73
C GLU A 322 6.27 17.46 -14.50
N ARG A 323 6.46 18.04 -13.31
CA ARG A 323 5.92 17.55 -12.03
C ARG A 323 4.39 17.32 -12.03
N ASN A 324 3.64 18.21 -12.68
CA ASN A 324 2.18 18.14 -12.79
C ASN A 324 1.67 16.97 -13.64
N GLN A 325 2.55 16.36 -14.44
CA GLN A 325 2.24 15.19 -15.25
C GLN A 325 2.67 13.89 -14.55
N SER A 326 3.23 13.94 -13.35
CA SER A 326 3.68 12.76 -12.63
C SER A 326 2.74 12.39 -11.49
N VAL A 327 3.19 11.49 -10.61
CA VAL A 327 2.49 11.08 -9.39
C VAL A 327 2.34 12.28 -8.44
N ASP A 328 1.19 12.39 -7.76
CA ASP A 328 0.85 13.60 -6.99
C ASP A 328 1.82 13.88 -5.84
N ASP A 329 2.35 12.81 -5.24
CA ASP A 329 3.29 12.84 -4.14
C ASP A 329 4.74 12.55 -4.58
N ILE A 330 5.11 12.93 -5.81
CA ILE A 330 6.45 12.72 -6.40
C ILE A 330 7.61 13.18 -5.50
N ASP A 331 7.41 14.16 -4.63
CA ASP A 331 8.45 14.63 -3.70
C ASP A 331 8.86 13.55 -2.66
N TYR A 332 8.02 12.52 -2.47
CA TYR A 332 8.32 11.34 -1.66
C TYR A 332 9.12 10.26 -2.41
N ALA A 333 9.35 10.45 -3.71
CA ALA A 333 10.22 9.61 -4.51
C ALA A 333 11.61 10.25 -4.68
N ASP A 334 12.59 9.41 -4.99
CA ASP A 334 13.90 9.84 -5.48
C ASP A 334 13.97 9.56 -6.98
N ILE A 335 13.97 10.62 -7.79
CA ILE A 335 14.00 10.53 -9.25
C ILE A 335 15.44 10.26 -9.67
N ILE A 336 15.72 9.04 -10.11
CA ILE A 336 17.07 8.60 -10.45
C ILE A 336 17.35 8.67 -11.95
N GLU A 337 16.33 8.58 -12.80
CA GLU A 337 16.48 8.67 -14.26
C GLU A 337 15.26 9.33 -14.92
N ILE A 338 15.48 10.07 -16.01
CA ILE A 338 14.44 10.65 -16.87
C ILE A 338 14.79 10.36 -18.33
N ILE A 339 13.87 9.70 -19.05
CA ILE A 339 13.96 9.42 -20.49
C ILE A 339 12.78 10.10 -21.19
N ASP A 340 13.03 11.13 -21.99
CA ASP A 340 11.93 11.97 -22.50
C ASP A 340 12.24 12.55 -23.88
N HIS A 341 11.21 12.93 -24.63
CA HIS A 341 11.32 13.63 -25.91
C HIS A 341 10.64 15.02 -25.88
N HIS A 342 9.99 15.36 -24.76
CA HIS A 342 9.36 16.65 -24.56
C HIS A 342 10.36 17.76 -24.20
N ARG A 343 9.86 19.00 -24.17
CA ARG A 343 10.60 20.14 -23.61
C ARG A 343 10.89 19.88 -22.12
N VAL A 344 12.03 20.36 -21.64
CA VAL A 344 12.34 20.32 -20.21
C VAL A 344 11.74 21.54 -19.52
N ALA A 345 10.84 21.33 -18.57
CA ALA A 345 10.20 22.39 -17.80
C ALA A 345 9.77 21.90 -16.41
N ASN A 346 9.90 22.74 -15.39
CA ASN A 346 9.40 22.46 -14.03
C ASN A 346 9.91 21.14 -13.40
N VAL A 347 11.16 20.75 -13.71
CA VAL A 347 11.85 19.60 -13.10
C VAL A 347 12.80 20.10 -12.04
N VAL A 348 12.69 19.55 -10.83
CA VAL A 348 13.64 19.82 -9.73
C VAL A 348 14.01 18.49 -9.09
N THR A 349 15.30 18.22 -8.95
CA THR A 349 15.82 17.04 -8.25
C THR A 349 16.84 17.45 -7.20
N ASN A 350 16.91 16.69 -6.11
CA ASN A 350 17.83 16.98 -4.99
C ASN A 350 19.23 16.39 -5.21
N GLN A 351 19.38 15.47 -6.15
CA GLN A 351 20.63 14.79 -6.48
C GLN A 351 20.85 14.78 -8.00
N PRO A 352 22.10 14.65 -8.48
CA PRO A 352 22.38 14.36 -9.88
C PRO A 352 21.68 13.06 -10.31
N LEU A 353 21.13 13.06 -11.52
CA LEU A 353 20.42 11.91 -12.09
C LEU A 353 20.87 11.62 -13.52
N PHE A 354 20.53 10.44 -14.04
CA PHE A 354 20.68 10.17 -15.48
C PHE A 354 19.51 10.81 -16.24
N PHE A 355 19.81 11.80 -17.07
CA PHE A 355 18.79 12.49 -17.88
C PHE A 355 19.12 12.31 -19.36
N ARG A 356 18.22 11.68 -20.12
CA ARG A 356 18.34 11.53 -21.56
C ARG A 356 17.09 12.08 -22.23
N ALA A 357 17.23 13.26 -22.82
CA ALA A 357 16.23 13.79 -23.74
C ALA A 357 16.75 13.95 -25.15
N GLU A 358 15.95 13.53 -26.12
CA GLU A 358 16.25 13.66 -27.54
C GLU A 358 15.03 14.22 -28.28
N PRO A 359 15.21 15.17 -29.22
CA PRO A 359 14.11 15.74 -29.99
C PRO A 359 13.66 14.78 -31.10
N VAL A 360 13.12 13.63 -30.72
CA VAL A 360 12.57 12.59 -31.60
C VAL A 360 11.05 12.49 -31.47
N GLY A 361 10.41 11.73 -32.35
CA GLY A 361 8.96 11.64 -32.40
C GLY A 361 8.34 10.90 -31.23
N SER A 362 9.08 10.05 -30.52
CA SER A 362 8.59 9.19 -29.43
C SER A 362 9.69 8.83 -28.43
N THR A 363 9.35 8.74 -27.15
CA THR A 363 10.20 8.20 -26.08
C THR A 363 10.64 6.76 -26.37
N ALA A 364 9.77 5.94 -26.97
CA ALA A 364 10.11 4.57 -27.36
C ALA A 364 11.26 4.51 -28.38
N THR A 365 11.46 5.53 -29.21
CA THR A 365 12.64 5.64 -30.08
C THR A 365 13.91 5.71 -29.25
N ILE A 366 13.91 6.48 -28.16
CA ILE A 366 15.05 6.61 -27.24
C ILE A 366 15.31 5.29 -26.51
N VAL A 367 14.28 4.66 -25.95
CA VAL A 367 14.39 3.37 -25.25
C VAL A 367 14.92 2.28 -26.18
N ALA A 368 14.45 2.23 -27.43
CA ALA A 368 14.95 1.29 -28.43
C ALA A 368 16.43 1.52 -28.76
N LYS A 369 16.87 2.76 -28.88
CA LYS A 369 18.31 3.08 -29.02
C LYS A 369 19.10 2.57 -27.84
N MET A 370 18.61 2.75 -26.61
CA MET A 370 19.28 2.27 -25.39
C MET A 370 19.44 0.74 -25.38
N PHE A 371 18.45 -0.02 -25.85
CA PHE A 371 18.60 -1.46 -26.08
C PHE A 371 19.77 -1.76 -27.02
N PHE A 372 19.81 -1.09 -28.17
CA PHE A 372 20.82 -1.33 -29.19
C PHE A 372 22.23 -0.91 -28.75
N GLU A 373 22.36 0.22 -28.06
CA GLU A 373 23.61 0.72 -27.48
C GLU A 373 24.15 -0.21 -26.40
N SER A 374 23.25 -0.85 -25.64
CA SER A 374 23.61 -1.85 -24.62
C SER A 374 23.95 -3.23 -25.21
N GLY A 375 23.86 -3.41 -26.53
CA GLY A 375 24.02 -4.71 -27.18
C GLY A 375 22.91 -5.72 -26.87
N ILE A 376 21.79 -5.28 -26.27
CA ILE A 376 20.68 -6.14 -25.88
C ILE A 376 19.60 -6.09 -26.96
N ARG A 377 19.23 -7.26 -27.49
CA ARG A 377 18.09 -7.38 -28.41
C ARG A 377 16.77 -7.43 -27.61
N PRO A 378 15.79 -6.55 -27.86
CA PRO A 378 14.46 -6.67 -27.26
C PRO A 378 13.79 -7.96 -27.73
N THR A 379 12.91 -8.55 -26.91
CA THR A 379 12.08 -9.70 -27.35
C THR A 379 11.02 -9.25 -28.35
N LYS A 380 10.33 -10.21 -28.99
CA LYS A 380 9.26 -9.93 -29.96
C LYS A 380 8.19 -9.00 -29.36
N GLU A 381 7.79 -9.25 -28.13
CA GLU A 381 6.76 -8.50 -27.41
C GLU A 381 7.25 -7.08 -27.12
N ILE A 382 8.45 -6.91 -26.53
CA ILE A 382 9.02 -5.59 -26.21
C ILE A 382 9.27 -4.77 -27.48
N ALA A 383 9.77 -5.40 -28.55
CA ALA A 383 9.93 -4.73 -29.83
C ALA A 383 8.58 -4.31 -30.43
N GLY A 384 7.53 -5.10 -30.22
CA GLY A 384 6.16 -4.78 -30.59
C GLY A 384 5.61 -3.56 -29.85
N LEU A 385 5.77 -3.52 -28.52
CA LEU A 385 5.39 -2.38 -27.68
C LEU A 385 6.11 -1.09 -28.11
N LEU A 386 7.43 -1.16 -28.29
CA LEU A 386 8.22 -0.02 -28.77
C LEU A 386 7.78 0.42 -30.17
N SER A 387 7.44 -0.52 -31.05
CA SER A 387 6.91 -0.19 -32.39
C SER A 387 5.57 0.53 -32.30
N ALA A 388 4.67 0.06 -31.43
CA ALA A 388 3.34 0.64 -31.24
C ALA A 388 3.41 2.07 -30.70
N ALA A 389 4.26 2.33 -29.71
CA ALA A 389 4.52 3.67 -29.18
C ALA A 389 5.02 4.64 -30.26
N ILE A 390 6.03 4.23 -31.05
CA ILE A 390 6.53 5.07 -32.16
C ILE A 390 5.42 5.33 -33.18
N ILE A 391 4.62 4.31 -33.52
CA ILE A 391 3.50 4.47 -34.47
C ILE A 391 2.46 5.45 -33.91
N SER A 392 2.10 5.34 -32.63
CA SER A 392 1.15 6.21 -31.94
C SER A 392 1.55 7.68 -32.08
N ASP A 393 2.72 8.05 -31.55
CA ASP A 393 3.12 9.46 -31.43
C ASP A 393 3.51 10.09 -32.76
N THR A 394 4.02 9.27 -33.68
CA THR A 394 4.35 9.74 -35.04
C THR A 394 3.16 9.69 -35.99
N LEU A 395 2.00 9.16 -35.57
CA LEU A 395 0.85 8.88 -36.44
C LEU A 395 1.26 8.11 -37.70
N LEU A 396 2.09 7.08 -37.52
CA LEU A 396 2.81 6.38 -38.59
C LEU A 396 3.47 7.38 -39.56
N PHE A 397 4.40 8.18 -39.02
CA PHE A 397 5.20 9.19 -39.70
C PHE A 397 4.46 10.41 -40.29
N ARG A 398 3.17 10.58 -40.02
CA ARG A 398 2.37 11.73 -40.48
C ARG A 398 2.46 12.92 -39.52
N SER A 399 2.89 12.70 -38.28
CA SER A 399 3.08 13.76 -37.30
C SER A 399 4.27 14.65 -37.68
N PRO A 400 4.17 15.98 -37.50
CA PRO A 400 5.28 16.91 -37.74
C PRO A 400 6.46 16.71 -36.76
N THR A 401 6.30 15.94 -35.69
CA THR A 401 7.39 15.59 -34.75
C THR A 401 8.25 14.42 -35.23
N THR A 402 7.86 13.75 -36.31
CA THR A 402 8.58 12.58 -36.84
C THR A 402 9.98 12.93 -37.33
N THR A 403 10.95 12.11 -36.97
CA THR A 403 12.35 12.20 -37.44
C THR A 403 12.78 10.97 -38.25
N GLU A 404 13.89 11.11 -38.99
CA GLU A 404 14.54 9.97 -39.67
C GLU A 404 15.06 8.91 -38.69
N THR A 405 15.27 9.27 -37.43
CA THR A 405 15.64 8.30 -36.38
C THR A 405 14.45 7.41 -36.06
N ASP A 406 13.24 7.97 -35.93
CA ASP A 406 12.02 7.18 -35.69
C ASP A 406 11.77 6.16 -36.80
N LYS A 407 11.92 6.57 -38.07
CA LYS A 407 11.77 5.68 -39.23
C LYS A 407 12.76 4.51 -39.21
N ARG A 408 14.03 4.80 -38.95
CA ARG A 408 15.09 3.78 -38.90
C ARG A 408 14.89 2.81 -37.73
N VAL A 409 14.52 3.33 -36.56
CA VAL A 409 14.27 2.53 -35.37
C VAL A 409 13.04 1.65 -35.55
N LEU A 410 11.92 2.20 -36.03
CA LEU A 410 10.70 1.43 -36.28
C LEU A 410 10.94 0.30 -37.30
N ASN A 411 11.66 0.57 -38.40
CA ASN A 411 12.00 -0.46 -39.38
C ASN A 411 12.83 -1.62 -38.78
N ARG A 412 13.68 -1.33 -37.79
CA ARG A 412 14.43 -2.38 -37.09
C ARG A 412 13.54 -3.14 -36.10
N LEU A 413 12.70 -2.44 -35.36
CA LEU A 413 11.81 -3.05 -34.36
C LEU A 413 10.74 -3.93 -34.99
N THR A 414 10.09 -3.49 -36.07
CA THR A 414 9.06 -4.25 -36.79
C THR A 414 9.57 -5.60 -37.30
N LYS A 415 10.84 -5.69 -37.72
CA LYS A 415 11.50 -6.97 -38.07
C LYS A 415 11.71 -7.90 -36.88
N ILE A 416 11.91 -7.35 -35.67
CA ILE A 416 12.05 -8.14 -34.44
C ILE A 416 10.67 -8.55 -33.92
N ALA A 417 9.71 -7.63 -33.98
CA ALA A 417 8.32 -7.81 -33.59
C ALA A 417 7.54 -8.67 -34.57
N ASP A 418 8.05 -8.86 -35.80
CA ASP A 418 7.43 -9.65 -36.86
C ASP A 418 6.01 -9.13 -37.18
N ILE A 419 5.94 -7.83 -37.47
CA ILE A 419 4.70 -7.11 -37.82
C ILE A 419 4.89 -6.27 -39.08
N ASN A 420 3.82 -6.12 -39.87
CA ASN A 420 3.73 -5.07 -40.89
C ASN A 420 3.27 -3.76 -40.19
N PRO A 421 4.06 -2.67 -40.25
CA PRO A 421 3.74 -1.43 -39.55
C PRO A 421 2.45 -0.76 -40.04
N GLU A 422 2.12 -0.84 -41.32
CA GLU A 422 0.91 -0.22 -41.87
C GLU A 422 -0.35 -0.96 -41.45
N GLU A 423 -0.35 -2.30 -41.59
CA GLU A 423 -1.47 -3.13 -41.15
C GLU A 423 -1.70 -3.06 -39.64
N PHE A 424 -0.62 -3.05 -38.86
CA PHE A 424 -0.68 -2.93 -37.42
C PHE A 424 -1.21 -1.55 -37.01
N ALA A 425 -0.69 -0.46 -37.58
CA ALA A 425 -1.15 0.90 -37.31
C ALA A 425 -2.65 1.05 -37.59
N LEU A 426 -3.13 0.49 -38.71
CA LEU A 426 -4.55 0.53 -39.03
C LEU A 426 -5.41 -0.14 -37.96
N LYS A 427 -5.01 -1.33 -37.50
CA LYS A 427 -5.73 -2.05 -36.42
C LYS A 427 -5.68 -1.28 -35.10
N MET A 428 -4.51 -0.76 -34.75
CA MET A 428 -4.27 0.00 -33.52
C MET A 428 -5.10 1.27 -33.46
N PHE A 429 -5.01 2.14 -34.48
CA PHE A 429 -5.79 3.38 -34.52
C PHE A 429 -7.29 3.13 -34.61
N LYS A 430 -7.72 2.08 -35.32
CA LYS A 430 -9.15 1.69 -35.34
C LYS A 430 -9.64 1.28 -33.95
N ALA A 431 -8.82 0.57 -33.17
CA ALA A 431 -9.16 0.24 -31.79
C ALA A 431 -9.19 1.49 -30.89
N GLY A 432 -8.23 2.41 -31.05
CA GLY A 432 -8.15 3.65 -30.27
C GLY A 432 -9.24 4.68 -30.58
N THR A 433 -9.70 4.74 -31.83
CA THR A 433 -10.70 5.71 -32.31
C THR A 433 -12.12 5.15 -32.41
N SER A 434 -12.35 3.90 -31.97
CA SER A 434 -13.66 3.27 -32.02
C SER A 434 -14.71 4.09 -31.24
N LEU A 435 -15.72 4.59 -31.94
CA LEU A 435 -16.80 5.39 -31.36
C LEU A 435 -17.92 4.51 -30.76
N LYS A 436 -17.88 3.19 -31.00
CA LYS A 436 -18.95 2.24 -30.62
C LYS A 436 -19.32 2.23 -29.14
N ASN A 437 -18.42 2.64 -28.25
CA ASN A 437 -18.63 2.68 -26.80
C ASN A 437 -18.60 4.10 -26.22
N ARG A 438 -18.57 5.15 -27.05
CA ARG A 438 -18.60 6.55 -26.59
C ARG A 438 -19.97 7.15 -26.83
N SER A 439 -20.54 7.78 -25.81
CA SER A 439 -21.76 8.56 -26.00
C SER A 439 -21.43 9.86 -26.75
N PRO A 440 -22.37 10.42 -27.54
CA PRO A 440 -22.21 11.74 -28.14
C PRO A 440 -21.89 12.84 -27.10
N GLU A 441 -22.39 12.67 -25.89
CA GLU A 441 -22.10 13.50 -24.73
C GLU A 441 -20.60 13.43 -24.33
N ASP A 442 -20.00 12.24 -24.31
CA ASP A 442 -18.56 12.07 -24.04
C ASP A 442 -17.67 12.72 -25.11
N LEU A 443 -18.12 12.76 -26.36
CA LEU A 443 -17.34 13.33 -27.47
C LEU A 443 -17.23 14.86 -27.38
N ILE A 444 -18.29 15.52 -26.91
CA ILE A 444 -18.32 16.98 -26.74
C ILE A 444 -17.81 17.44 -25.37
N ASP A 445 -17.57 16.51 -24.44
CA ASP A 445 -16.97 16.76 -23.13
C ASP A 445 -15.50 16.31 -23.03
N GLY A 446 -15.00 15.59 -24.04
CA GLY A 446 -13.61 15.12 -24.15
C GLY A 446 -12.56 16.22 -24.37
N ASP A 447 -11.86 16.22 -25.53
CA ASP A 447 -10.82 17.24 -25.81
C ASP A 447 -11.42 18.59 -26.23
N VAL A 448 -12.07 19.25 -25.27
CA VAL A 448 -12.76 20.53 -25.49
C VAL A 448 -12.17 21.62 -24.61
N LYS A 449 -11.89 22.78 -25.22
CA LYS A 449 -11.34 23.95 -24.53
C LYS A 449 -12.15 25.19 -24.84
N ALA A 450 -12.36 26.01 -23.82
CA ALA A 450 -12.94 27.34 -23.97
C ALA A 450 -11.84 28.37 -24.24
N PHE A 451 -12.13 29.31 -25.11
CA PHE A 451 -11.29 30.42 -25.52
C PHE A 451 -12.12 31.69 -25.46
N THR A 452 -11.47 32.80 -25.14
CA THR A 452 -12.06 34.13 -25.25
C THR A 452 -11.34 34.85 -26.38
N ILE A 453 -12.09 35.30 -27.39
CA ILE A 453 -11.57 36.03 -28.55
C ILE A 453 -12.35 37.34 -28.62
N GLY A 454 -11.71 38.47 -28.35
CA GLY A 454 -12.42 39.73 -28.11
C GLY A 454 -13.30 39.62 -26.87
N ASP A 455 -14.59 39.96 -27.01
CA ASP A 455 -15.60 39.82 -25.95
C ASP A 455 -16.39 38.50 -26.03
N ASP A 456 -16.12 37.66 -27.04
CA ASP A 456 -16.86 36.44 -27.32
C ASP A 456 -16.21 35.19 -26.73
N LYS A 457 -17.05 34.30 -26.18
CA LYS A 457 -16.64 33.01 -25.63
C LYS A 457 -16.84 31.90 -26.66
N ILE A 458 -15.75 31.26 -27.04
CA ILE A 458 -15.72 30.24 -28.08
C ILE A 458 -15.24 28.92 -27.49
N ARG A 459 -15.94 27.84 -27.80
CA ARG A 459 -15.56 26.49 -27.39
C ARG A 459 -15.05 25.71 -28.59
N VAL A 460 -13.89 25.06 -28.45
CA VAL A 460 -13.31 24.25 -29.53
C VAL A 460 -12.98 22.85 -29.03
N GLY A 461 -13.69 21.88 -29.58
CA GLY A 461 -13.48 20.45 -29.37
C GLY A 461 -12.72 19.79 -30.50
N GLN A 462 -12.03 18.68 -30.22
CA GLN A 462 -11.41 17.85 -31.25
C GLN A 462 -11.80 16.38 -31.03
N VAL A 463 -12.28 15.74 -32.11
CA VAL A 463 -12.60 14.31 -32.17
C VAL A 463 -11.80 13.73 -33.32
N MET A 464 -10.98 12.73 -33.02
CA MET A 464 -10.19 12.03 -34.03
C MET A 464 -10.84 10.69 -34.36
N THR A 465 -10.90 10.35 -35.65
CA THR A 465 -11.45 9.08 -36.12
C THR A 465 -10.63 8.53 -37.29
N MET A 466 -10.61 7.21 -37.42
CA MET A 466 -10.15 6.50 -38.63
C MET A 466 -11.31 6.05 -39.52
N ASN A 467 -12.55 6.23 -39.05
CA ASN A 467 -13.77 5.85 -39.76
C ASN A 467 -14.76 7.02 -39.70
N PRO A 468 -14.61 8.06 -40.54
CA PRO A 468 -15.47 9.23 -40.50
C PRO A 468 -16.95 8.90 -40.71
N GLU A 469 -17.27 7.80 -41.38
CA GLU A 469 -18.63 7.29 -41.58
C GLU A 469 -19.35 6.96 -40.24
N GLU A 470 -18.61 6.65 -39.17
CA GLU A 470 -19.19 6.40 -37.83
C GLU A 470 -19.74 7.68 -37.18
N LEU A 471 -19.29 8.86 -37.63
CA LEU A 471 -19.75 10.15 -37.11
C LEU A 471 -21.06 10.59 -37.76
N ASP A 472 -21.30 10.24 -39.02
CA ASP A 472 -22.49 10.65 -39.77
C ASP A 472 -23.82 10.39 -39.06
N PRO A 473 -24.10 9.20 -38.48
CA PRO A 473 -25.37 8.93 -37.80
C PRO A 473 -25.54 9.70 -36.47
N ILE A 474 -24.46 10.25 -35.90
CA ILE A 474 -24.50 10.97 -34.61
C ILE A 474 -24.32 12.48 -34.76
N LYS A 475 -24.05 13.01 -35.96
CA LYS A 475 -23.83 14.45 -36.23
C LYS A 475 -24.99 15.31 -35.72
N ASP A 476 -26.24 14.95 -36.01
CA ASP A 476 -27.42 15.73 -35.59
C ASP A 476 -27.55 15.81 -34.05
N LYS A 477 -27.25 14.70 -33.37
CA LYS A 477 -27.25 14.64 -31.91
C LYS A 477 -26.12 15.48 -31.32
N LEU A 478 -24.91 15.43 -31.91
CA LEU A 478 -23.78 16.28 -31.52
C LEU A 478 -24.12 17.77 -31.69
N THR A 479 -24.71 18.17 -32.82
CA THR A 479 -25.16 19.55 -33.06
C THR A 479 -26.16 20.02 -32.01
N SER A 480 -27.11 19.16 -31.63
CA SER A 480 -28.12 19.48 -30.61
C SER A 480 -27.49 19.70 -29.24
N LEU A 481 -26.61 18.79 -28.81
CA LEU A 481 -25.90 18.92 -27.54
C LEU A 481 -24.93 20.11 -27.51
N MET A 482 -24.29 20.44 -28.64
CA MET A 482 -23.46 21.65 -28.77
C MET A 482 -24.30 22.92 -28.56
N ARG A 483 -25.53 22.98 -29.10
CA ARG A 483 -26.47 24.11 -28.86
C ARG A 483 -26.86 24.22 -27.38
N GLU A 484 -27.15 23.09 -26.73
CA GLU A 484 -27.47 23.07 -25.28
C GLU A 484 -26.30 23.60 -24.44
N LYS A 485 -25.05 23.26 -24.79
CA LYS A 485 -23.85 23.76 -24.10
C LYS A 485 -23.63 25.26 -24.30
N ILE A 486 -23.84 25.76 -25.51
CA ILE A 486 -23.81 27.20 -25.82
C ILE A 486 -24.80 27.95 -24.93
N ASN A 487 -26.05 27.48 -24.87
CA ASN A 487 -27.12 28.13 -24.10
C ASN A 487 -26.89 28.05 -22.58
N SER A 488 -26.43 26.91 -22.07
CA SER A 488 -26.23 26.70 -20.62
C SER A 488 -25.01 27.44 -20.05
N LYS A 489 -23.97 27.70 -20.87
CA LYS A 489 -22.73 28.36 -20.42
C LYS A 489 -22.58 29.80 -20.91
N GLY A 490 -23.54 30.30 -21.68
CA GLY A 490 -23.50 31.64 -22.26
C GLY A 490 -22.31 31.83 -23.20
N GLU A 491 -22.04 30.82 -24.03
CA GLU A 491 -20.99 30.85 -25.05
C GLU A 491 -21.57 31.30 -26.39
N ASN A 492 -20.73 31.85 -27.28
CA ASN A 492 -21.17 32.47 -28.54
C ASN A 492 -21.08 31.47 -29.70
N THR A 493 -20.10 30.57 -29.69
CA THR A 493 -19.91 29.56 -30.74
C THR A 493 -19.17 28.33 -30.21
N PHE A 494 -19.56 27.15 -30.67
CA PHE A 494 -18.88 25.88 -30.45
C PHE A 494 -18.46 25.30 -31.80
N VAL A 495 -17.15 25.07 -31.96
CA VAL A 495 -16.52 24.36 -33.08
C VAL A 495 -16.07 22.97 -32.63
N LEU A 496 -16.48 21.92 -33.32
CA LEU A 496 -15.99 20.56 -33.13
C LEU A 496 -15.19 20.14 -34.37
N VAL A 497 -13.89 19.90 -34.19
CA VAL A 497 -12.96 19.48 -35.25
C VAL A 497 -12.99 17.95 -35.34
N LEU A 498 -13.63 17.41 -36.38
CA LEU A 498 -13.70 16.00 -36.69
C LEU A 498 -12.53 15.63 -37.62
N THR A 499 -11.46 15.08 -37.06
CA THR A 499 -10.22 14.79 -37.79
C THR A 499 -10.17 13.34 -38.25
N ASP A 500 -10.14 13.12 -39.57
CA ASP A 500 -9.76 11.86 -40.19
C ASP A 500 -8.22 11.76 -40.22
N ILE A 501 -7.69 10.93 -39.32
CA ILE A 501 -6.24 10.73 -39.17
C ILE A 501 -5.66 10.08 -40.44
N PHE A 502 -6.39 9.16 -41.07
CA PHE A 502 -5.89 8.37 -42.19
C PHE A 502 -5.72 9.23 -43.44
N ASN A 503 -6.76 9.99 -43.78
CA ASN A 503 -6.77 10.84 -44.98
C ASN A 503 -6.17 12.23 -44.76
N GLN A 504 -5.73 12.55 -43.54
CA GLN A 504 -5.18 13.85 -43.14
C GLN A 504 -6.13 15.03 -43.46
N LYS A 505 -7.42 14.82 -43.19
CA LYS A 505 -8.49 15.79 -43.46
C LYS A 505 -9.28 16.01 -42.17
N SER A 506 -9.68 17.25 -41.91
CA SER A 506 -10.65 17.54 -40.86
C SER A 506 -11.93 18.11 -41.46
N GLU A 507 -13.05 17.85 -40.79
CA GLU A 507 -14.32 18.53 -40.97
C GLU A 507 -14.64 19.33 -39.70
N LEU A 508 -15.15 20.53 -39.85
CA LEU A 508 -15.54 21.38 -38.73
C LEU A 508 -17.06 21.38 -38.62
N LEU A 509 -17.57 20.86 -37.51
CA LEU A 509 -18.97 21.02 -37.14
C LEU A 509 -19.08 22.30 -36.29
N VAL A 510 -19.81 23.30 -36.77
CA VAL A 510 -19.86 24.64 -36.15
C VAL A 510 -21.30 24.98 -35.77
N VAL A 511 -21.48 25.44 -34.53
CA VAL A 511 -22.77 25.88 -33.99
C VAL A 511 -22.58 27.23 -33.30
N GLY A 512 -23.40 28.24 -33.64
CA GLY A 512 -23.38 29.55 -32.99
C GLY A 512 -23.31 30.71 -33.99
N ASN A 513 -22.91 31.88 -33.48
CA ASN A 513 -23.03 33.16 -34.20
C ASN A 513 -22.05 33.31 -35.38
N TYR A 514 -20.86 32.70 -35.31
CA TYR A 514 -19.77 32.95 -36.26
C TYR A 514 -19.65 31.91 -37.39
N LEU A 515 -20.73 31.19 -37.72
CA LEU A 515 -20.69 30.15 -38.75
C LEU A 515 -20.18 30.69 -40.10
N SER A 516 -20.76 31.80 -40.56
CA SER A 516 -20.47 32.38 -41.88
C SER A 516 -19.04 32.92 -41.98
N ASP A 517 -18.51 33.51 -40.89
CA ASP A 517 -17.16 34.05 -40.85
C ASP A 517 -16.10 32.95 -40.88
N ILE A 518 -16.37 31.84 -40.17
CA ILE A 518 -15.52 30.66 -40.16
C ILE A 518 -15.53 30.00 -41.55
N GLU A 519 -16.67 29.92 -42.24
CA GLU A 519 -16.74 29.43 -43.63
C GLU A 519 -15.81 30.22 -44.56
N ASN A 520 -15.83 31.56 -44.43
CA ASN A 520 -15.05 32.45 -45.29
C ASN A 520 -13.53 32.26 -45.10
N VAL A 521 -13.04 32.17 -43.86
CA VAL A 521 -11.59 32.01 -43.58
C VAL A 521 -11.08 30.62 -43.94
N PHE A 522 -11.90 29.58 -43.81
CA PHE A 522 -11.53 28.23 -44.22
C PHE A 522 -11.71 27.99 -45.73
N GLY A 523 -12.39 28.89 -46.44
CA GLY A 523 -12.48 28.93 -47.90
C GLY A 523 -13.36 27.83 -48.51
N ASN A 524 -14.16 27.12 -47.69
CA ASN A 524 -15.02 26.03 -48.11
C ASN A 524 -16.44 26.25 -47.58
N LYS A 525 -17.46 26.13 -48.44
CA LYS A 525 -18.87 26.19 -48.01
C LYS A 525 -19.27 24.93 -47.24
N VAL A 526 -20.20 25.08 -46.29
CA VAL A 526 -20.81 23.95 -45.58
C VAL A 526 -21.39 22.94 -46.57
N LYS A 527 -20.96 21.68 -46.44
CA LYS A 527 -21.58 20.52 -47.09
C LYS A 527 -21.91 19.50 -46.01
N ASN A 528 -23.13 18.96 -46.00
CA ASN A 528 -23.58 18.00 -44.99
C ASN A 528 -23.41 18.49 -43.53
N GLY A 529 -23.62 19.79 -43.28
CA GLY A 529 -23.55 20.37 -41.94
C GLY A 529 -22.14 20.64 -41.39
N THR A 530 -21.08 20.39 -42.17
CA THR A 530 -19.69 20.64 -41.76
C THR A 530 -18.90 21.47 -42.79
N ILE A 531 -17.85 22.16 -42.33
CA ILE A 531 -16.90 22.92 -43.16
C ILE A 531 -15.66 22.05 -43.40
N SER A 532 -15.29 21.82 -44.66
CA SER A 532 -14.09 21.03 -44.98
C SER A 532 -12.80 21.80 -44.67
N ALA A 533 -11.87 21.16 -43.97
CA ALA A 533 -10.56 21.68 -43.59
C ALA A 533 -9.44 20.68 -43.95
N PRO A 534 -9.07 20.56 -45.24
CA PRO A 534 -8.01 19.65 -45.68
C PRO A 534 -6.64 20.04 -45.10
N GLY A 535 -5.84 19.06 -44.68
CA GLY A 535 -4.48 19.28 -44.13
C GLY A 535 -4.44 19.84 -42.70
N VAL A 536 -5.60 20.01 -42.06
CA VAL A 536 -5.72 20.44 -40.67
C VAL A 536 -5.78 19.21 -39.78
N LEU A 537 -4.78 19.07 -38.89
CA LEU A 537 -4.68 17.99 -37.90
C LEU A 537 -4.55 18.53 -36.47
N SER A 538 -4.07 19.77 -36.31
CA SER A 538 -3.81 20.39 -35.01
C SER A 538 -4.82 21.50 -34.70
N ARG A 539 -5.66 21.28 -33.67
CA ARG A 539 -6.50 22.36 -33.12
C ARG A 539 -5.67 23.59 -32.76
N LYS A 540 -4.60 23.44 -31.99
CA LYS A 540 -3.83 24.57 -31.44
C LYS A 540 -3.05 25.35 -32.51
N LYS A 541 -2.34 24.66 -33.40
CA LYS A 541 -1.45 25.33 -34.37
C LYS A 541 -2.17 25.79 -35.64
N GLN A 542 -3.25 25.12 -36.04
CA GLN A 542 -3.86 25.33 -37.36
C GLN A 542 -5.30 25.83 -37.30
N VAL A 543 -6.10 25.40 -36.31
CA VAL A 543 -7.52 25.80 -36.20
C VAL A 543 -7.69 27.11 -35.44
N ILE A 544 -7.10 27.24 -34.25
CA ILE A 544 -7.28 28.42 -33.38
C ILE A 544 -6.87 29.73 -34.08
N PRO A 545 -5.72 29.84 -34.76
CA PRO A 545 -5.34 31.10 -35.44
C PRO A 545 -6.37 31.55 -36.48
N LYS A 546 -6.91 30.60 -37.26
CA LYS A 546 -7.94 30.87 -38.28
C LYS A 546 -9.29 31.26 -37.67
N LEU A 547 -9.66 30.64 -36.54
CA LEU A 547 -10.87 31.04 -35.80
C LEU A 547 -10.73 32.45 -35.22
N THR A 548 -9.57 32.79 -34.68
CA THR A 548 -9.28 34.15 -34.19
C THR A 548 -9.39 35.16 -35.33
N GLU A 549 -8.82 34.87 -36.50
CA GLU A 549 -8.93 35.73 -37.68
C GLU A 549 -10.40 35.92 -38.12
N ALA A 550 -11.18 34.83 -38.20
CA ALA A 550 -12.60 34.90 -38.60
C ALA A 550 -13.42 35.80 -37.68
N ILE A 551 -13.26 35.64 -36.37
CA ILE A 551 -14.05 36.37 -35.37
C ILE A 551 -13.61 37.84 -35.30
N MET A 552 -12.30 38.12 -35.33
CA MET A 552 -11.81 39.50 -35.33
C MET A 552 -12.21 40.26 -36.59
N ASN A 553 -12.26 39.59 -37.76
CA ASN A 553 -12.74 40.21 -39.00
C ASN A 553 -14.25 40.52 -38.94
N SER A 554 -15.04 39.68 -38.24
CA SER A 554 -16.47 39.92 -38.02
C SER A 554 -16.76 41.11 -37.10
N HIS A 555 -15.85 41.46 -36.18
CA HIS A 555 -16.01 42.65 -35.33
C HIS A 555 -15.64 43.96 -36.03
N ASN A 556 -14.88 43.88 -37.12
CA ASN A 556 -14.40 45.04 -37.88
C ASN A 556 -15.30 45.40 -39.08
N ASN A 557 -16.29 44.56 -39.39
CA ASN A 557 -17.34 44.77 -40.39
C ASN A 557 -18.68 44.99 -39.68
#